data_AF-A0A2C9K1G1-F1
#
_entry.id   AF-A0A2C9K1G1-F1
#
_cell.length_a   1.000
_cell.length_b   1.000
_cell.length_c   1.000
_cell.angle_alpha   90.00
_cell.angle_beta   90.00
_cell.angle_gamma   90.00
#
_symmetry.space_group_name_H-M   'P 1'
#
loop_
_entity.id
_entity.type
_entity.pdbx_description
1 polymer ?
#
loop_
_entity_poly.entity_id
_entity_poly.type
_entity_poly.pdbx_seq_one_letter_code
_entity_poly.pdbx_strand_id
1 'polypeptide(L)'
;MRNCVEAKNKVDILQRHWSCSQAYIQKYKTKLLSGTPRKEDKGRAQKYTDVIWKQVPSSWATHRESWRLAHNRDAWRKLDSVDYAPDETTDKKDLQILNHDKIFFFQPYSRFVEIGRVAYIAHGADKGKLIAIVDVIDQNRALVDGPCSGVGRKDMNFKALHLTPYTIKINHSARTGTVKKAWEAAEVNKKWEQSTWAKKLATAKRRTELTDFERFKLMKAKQAVSYCFFILLMLEFSHNY
;
A
#
# COMPACT_ATOMS: atom_id res chain seq x y z
N MET A 1 -26.13 -23.70 -31.19
CA MET A 1 -25.01 -23.06 -31.91
C MET A 1 -25.03 -21.53 -31.88
N ARG A 2 -26.20 -20.85 -31.88
CA ARG A 2 -26.29 -19.36 -31.81
C ARG A 2 -25.67 -18.73 -30.54
N ASN A 3 -25.84 -19.35 -29.37
CA ASN A 3 -25.32 -18.82 -28.09
C ASN A 3 -23.78 -18.84 -27.97
N CYS A 4 -23.07 -19.71 -28.71
CA CYS A 4 -21.60 -19.75 -28.67
C CYS A 4 -20.93 -18.71 -29.58
N VAL A 5 -21.58 -18.30 -30.67
CA VAL A 5 -21.07 -17.24 -31.56
C VAL A 5 -21.27 -15.87 -30.93
N GLU A 6 -22.37 -15.67 -30.22
CA GLU A 6 -22.71 -14.43 -29.53
C GLU A 6 -21.86 -14.20 -28.27
N ALA A 7 -21.54 -15.26 -27.53
CA ALA A 7 -20.57 -15.22 -26.43
C ALA A 7 -19.13 -14.94 -26.91
N LYS A 8 -18.70 -15.55 -28.02
CA LYS A 8 -17.39 -15.26 -28.64
C LYS A 8 -17.30 -13.81 -29.15
N ASN A 9 -18.35 -13.30 -29.79
CA ASN A 9 -18.42 -11.88 -30.20
C ASN A 9 -18.40 -10.92 -29.01
N LYS A 10 -19.05 -11.24 -27.87
CA LYS A 10 -19.02 -10.41 -26.65
C LYS A 10 -17.63 -10.39 -26.00
N VAL A 11 -16.95 -11.53 -25.92
CA VAL A 11 -15.56 -11.61 -25.43
C VAL A 11 -14.63 -10.83 -26.36
N ASP A 12 -14.77 -10.94 -27.68
CA ASP A 12 -13.95 -10.18 -28.65
C ASP A 12 -14.18 -8.66 -28.58
N ILE A 13 -15.42 -8.21 -28.32
CA ILE A 13 -15.74 -6.78 -28.15
C ILE A 13 -15.14 -6.24 -26.84
N LEU A 14 -15.20 -7.00 -25.75
CA LEU A 14 -14.61 -6.63 -24.46
C LEU A 14 -13.08 -6.66 -24.50
N GLN A 15 -12.48 -7.65 -25.18
CA GLN A 15 -11.04 -7.71 -25.44
C GLN A 15 -10.61 -6.48 -26.25
N ARG A 16 -11.36 -6.12 -27.31
CA ARG A 16 -11.08 -4.93 -28.12
C ARG A 16 -11.25 -3.63 -27.34
N HIS A 17 -12.24 -3.51 -26.47
CA HIS A 17 -12.41 -2.34 -25.59
C HIS A 17 -11.30 -2.25 -24.53
N TRP A 18 -10.88 -3.36 -23.93
CA TRP A 18 -9.74 -3.41 -23.01
C TRP A 18 -8.43 -3.05 -23.71
N SER A 19 -8.17 -3.61 -24.89
CA SER A 19 -7.01 -3.27 -25.73
C SER A 19 -7.04 -1.82 -26.19
N CYS A 20 -8.20 -1.27 -26.52
CA CYS A 20 -8.36 0.12 -26.93
C CYS A 20 -8.18 1.10 -25.75
N SER A 21 -8.61 0.72 -24.55
CA SER A 21 -8.37 1.46 -23.30
C SER A 21 -6.89 1.46 -22.90
N GLN A 22 -6.24 0.29 -22.95
CA GLN A 22 -4.80 0.16 -22.68
C GLN A 22 -3.95 0.89 -23.75
N ALA A 23 -4.33 0.84 -25.03
CA ALA A 23 -3.69 1.61 -26.10
C ALA A 23 -3.89 3.12 -25.92
N TYR A 24 -5.06 3.56 -25.46
CA TYR A 24 -5.34 4.97 -25.14
C TYR A 24 -4.50 5.45 -23.95
N ILE A 25 -4.38 4.65 -22.90
CA ILE A 25 -3.54 4.93 -21.72
C ILE A 25 -2.06 4.99 -22.11
N GLN A 26 -1.57 4.06 -22.94
CA GLN A 26 -0.18 4.05 -23.41
C GLN A 26 0.11 5.21 -24.37
N LYS A 27 -0.81 5.55 -25.27
CA LYS A 27 -0.71 6.71 -26.18
C LYS A 27 -0.74 8.03 -25.43
N TYR A 28 -1.48 8.13 -24.32
CA TYR A 28 -1.43 9.28 -23.42
C TYR A 28 -0.11 9.34 -22.63
N LYS A 29 0.43 8.18 -22.21
CA LYS A 29 1.68 8.06 -21.47
C LYS A 29 2.90 8.46 -22.33
N THR A 30 2.94 8.06 -23.60
CA THR A 30 3.99 8.46 -24.56
C THR A 30 3.88 9.92 -24.98
N LYS A 31 2.66 10.45 -25.16
CA LYS A 31 2.42 11.86 -25.55
C LYS A 31 2.65 12.86 -24.40
N LEU A 32 2.50 12.44 -23.13
CA LEU A 32 2.88 13.23 -21.94
C LEU A 32 4.41 13.30 -21.73
N LEU A 33 5.17 12.33 -22.26
CA LEU A 33 6.62 12.29 -22.20
C LEU A 33 7.29 13.11 -23.33
N SER A 34 6.56 13.47 -24.40
CA SER A 34 7.11 14.12 -25.61
C SER A 34 6.74 15.61 -25.80
N GLY A 35 6.17 16.29 -24.80
CA GLY A 35 5.87 17.73 -24.87
C GLY A 35 4.39 18.11 -25.02
N THR A 36 4.10 19.39 -24.80
CA THR A 36 2.81 19.98 -24.38
C THR A 36 1.61 19.74 -25.32
N PRO A 37 0.40 19.42 -24.81
CA PRO A 37 -0.80 19.26 -25.64
C PRO A 37 -1.46 20.62 -25.96
N ARG A 38 -1.79 20.84 -27.25
CA ARG A 38 -2.50 22.04 -27.78
C ARG A 38 -3.98 22.07 -27.36
N LYS A 39 -4.56 23.28 -27.32
CA LYS A 39 -5.92 23.60 -26.84
C LYS A 39 -7.06 22.78 -27.49
N GLU A 40 -6.84 22.25 -28.69
CA GLU A 40 -7.83 21.52 -29.50
C GLU A 40 -8.19 20.13 -28.92
N ASP A 41 -7.32 19.51 -28.10
CA ASP A 41 -7.54 18.17 -27.54
C ASP A 41 -8.59 18.13 -26.41
N LYS A 42 -8.91 19.29 -25.80
CA LYS A 42 -9.88 19.39 -24.68
C LYS A 42 -11.34 19.24 -25.14
N GLY A 43 -11.66 19.65 -26.37
CA GLY A 43 -13.03 19.60 -26.90
C GLY A 43 -13.49 18.21 -27.33
N ARG A 44 -12.54 17.30 -27.63
CA ARG A 44 -12.85 15.95 -28.12
C ARG A 44 -13.14 14.95 -27.00
N ALA A 45 -12.50 15.14 -25.83
CA ALA A 45 -12.76 14.35 -24.63
C ALA A 45 -14.14 14.66 -24.02
N GLN A 46 -14.56 15.93 -24.05
CA GLN A 46 -15.88 16.36 -23.55
C GLN A 46 -17.03 15.79 -24.39
N LYS A 47 -16.87 15.76 -25.73
CA LYS A 47 -17.86 15.17 -26.64
C LYS A 47 -18.03 13.65 -26.44
N TYR A 48 -17.01 12.95 -25.96
CA TYR A 48 -17.10 11.50 -25.74
C TYR A 48 -17.83 11.15 -24.44
N THR A 49 -17.73 12.01 -23.41
CA THR A 49 -18.48 11.84 -22.16
C THR A 49 -19.96 12.19 -22.33
N ASP A 50 -20.28 13.23 -23.11
CA ASP A 50 -21.68 13.70 -23.25
C ASP A 50 -22.56 12.75 -24.09
N VAL A 51 -21.97 11.97 -25.00
CA VAL A 51 -22.69 10.95 -25.78
C VAL A 51 -23.05 9.73 -24.92
N ILE A 52 -22.19 9.38 -23.96
CA ILE A 52 -22.41 8.26 -23.03
C ILE A 52 -23.53 8.57 -22.03
N TRP A 53 -23.68 9.84 -21.61
CA TRP A 53 -24.71 10.24 -20.64
C TRP A 53 -26.12 10.43 -21.23
N LYS A 54 -26.28 10.56 -22.55
CA LYS A 54 -27.60 10.70 -23.21
C LYS A 54 -28.34 9.38 -23.44
N GLN A 55 -27.73 8.24 -23.12
CA GLN A 55 -28.27 6.90 -23.37
C GLN A 55 -28.63 6.14 -22.09
N VAL A 56 -28.56 6.78 -20.91
CA VAL A 56 -28.88 6.14 -19.63
C VAL A 56 -30.38 6.27 -19.32
N PRO A 57 -31.13 5.18 -19.10
CA PRO A 57 -32.56 5.23 -18.79
C PRO A 57 -32.85 5.94 -17.45
N SER A 58 -33.96 6.67 -17.40
CA SER A 58 -34.44 7.42 -16.23
C SER A 58 -34.77 6.58 -14.99
N SER A 59 -34.77 5.25 -15.09
CA SER A 59 -35.00 4.31 -13.98
C SER A 59 -33.84 4.22 -12.97
N TRP A 60 -32.70 4.89 -13.22
CA TRP A 60 -31.49 4.81 -12.41
C TRP A 60 -31.43 5.85 -11.26
N ALA A 61 -32.50 6.64 -11.07
CA ALA A 61 -32.59 7.64 -9.99
C ALA A 61 -32.64 7.01 -8.57
N THR A 62 -33.16 5.78 -8.44
CA THR A 62 -33.26 5.01 -7.18
C THR A 62 -31.92 4.49 -6.66
N HIS A 63 -30.85 4.51 -7.47
CA HIS A 63 -29.54 3.97 -7.09
C HIS A 63 -28.74 4.94 -6.19
N ARG A 64 -29.18 6.20 -6.04
CA ARG A 64 -28.59 7.20 -5.15
C ARG A 64 -28.93 6.94 -3.67
N GLU A 65 -30.10 6.36 -3.38
CA GLU A 65 -30.47 5.90 -2.02
C GLU A 65 -29.67 4.66 -1.58
N SER A 66 -29.39 3.73 -2.50
CA SER A 66 -28.62 2.52 -2.22
C SER A 66 -27.17 2.82 -1.79
N TRP A 67 -26.57 3.86 -2.37
CA TRP A 67 -25.23 4.33 -1.99
C TRP A 67 -25.18 4.94 -0.58
N ARG A 68 -26.30 5.51 -0.11
CA ARG A 68 -26.46 6.11 1.23
C ARG A 68 -26.63 5.05 2.32
N LEU A 69 -27.25 3.91 1.99
CA LEU A 69 -27.46 2.75 2.89
C LEU A 69 -26.24 1.82 2.97
N ALA A 70 -25.47 1.65 1.89
CA ALA A 70 -24.25 0.82 1.88
C ALA A 70 -23.10 1.38 2.75
N HIS A 71 -23.18 2.65 3.16
CA HIS A 71 -22.24 3.30 4.08
C HIS A 71 -22.77 3.38 5.52
N ASN A 72 -23.90 2.73 5.84
CA ASN A 72 -24.44 2.73 7.20
C ASN A 72 -23.63 1.79 8.10
N ARG A 73 -22.82 2.40 8.98
CA ARG A 73 -21.86 1.75 9.89
C ARG A 73 -22.52 0.82 10.92
N ASP A 74 -23.83 0.94 11.13
CA ASP A 74 -24.56 0.21 12.16
C ASP A 74 -24.89 -1.25 11.80
N ALA A 75 -24.83 -1.64 10.52
CA ALA A 75 -25.11 -3.01 10.10
C ALA A 75 -24.02 -4.01 10.54
N TRP A 76 -22.77 -3.55 10.67
CA TRP A 76 -21.64 -4.39 11.06
C TRP A 76 -21.64 -4.74 12.56
N ARG A 77 -22.26 -3.91 13.40
CA ARG A 77 -22.33 -4.13 14.86
C ARG A 77 -23.27 -5.27 15.29
N LYS A 78 -24.18 -5.70 14.41
CA LYS A 78 -25.17 -6.77 14.69
C LYS A 78 -24.68 -8.17 14.30
N LEU A 79 -23.57 -8.28 13.58
CA LEU A 79 -22.98 -9.57 13.17
C LEU A 79 -21.94 -10.10 14.17
N ASP A 80 -21.39 -9.23 15.02
CA ASP A 80 -20.38 -9.60 16.03
C ASP A 80 -21.00 -10.11 17.36
N SER A 81 -22.33 -10.28 17.44
CA SER A 81 -23.05 -10.70 18.65
C SER A 81 -23.61 -12.13 18.59
N VAL A 82 -23.14 -12.96 17.67
CA VAL A 82 -23.50 -14.39 17.66
C VAL A 82 -22.48 -15.12 18.54
N ASP A 83 -22.83 -15.28 19.81
CA ASP A 83 -22.04 -16.04 20.78
C ASP A 83 -22.02 -17.52 20.37
N TYR A 84 -20.87 -17.98 19.86
CA TYR A 84 -20.62 -19.41 19.62
C TYR A 84 -20.05 -20.02 20.91
N ALA A 85 -20.88 -20.70 21.68
CA ALA A 85 -20.43 -21.51 22.80
C ALA A 85 -19.76 -22.80 22.28
N PRO A 86 -18.57 -23.17 22.76
CA PRO A 86 -17.93 -24.42 22.35
C PRO A 86 -18.62 -25.63 23.02
N ASP A 87 -19.04 -26.60 22.20
CA ASP A 87 -19.56 -27.90 22.63
C ASP A 87 -18.42 -28.79 23.16
N GLU A 88 -18.55 -29.26 24.40
CA GLU A 88 -17.64 -30.17 25.09
C GLU A 88 -17.89 -31.64 24.70
N THR A 89 -17.66 -32.03 23.45
CA THR A 89 -17.61 -33.46 23.09
C THR A 89 -16.72 -33.73 21.88
N THR A 90 -15.39 -33.75 22.08
CA THR A 90 -14.50 -34.45 21.15
C THR A 90 -13.45 -35.27 21.89
N ASP A 91 -13.42 -36.55 21.54
CA ASP A 91 -12.70 -37.63 22.19
C ASP A 91 -11.17 -37.50 22.04
N LYS A 92 -10.44 -37.98 23.05
CA LYS A 92 -8.96 -37.94 23.18
C LYS A 92 -8.19 -38.68 22.07
N LYS A 93 -8.86 -39.20 21.04
CA LYS A 93 -8.25 -39.84 19.87
C LYS A 93 -7.86 -38.86 18.76
N ASP A 94 -8.34 -37.61 18.80
CA ASP A 94 -7.95 -36.56 17.85
C ASP A 94 -6.60 -35.90 18.18
N LEU A 95 -5.99 -36.25 19.33
CA LEU A 95 -4.71 -35.71 19.79
C LEU A 95 -3.47 -36.22 19.05
N GLN A 96 -3.63 -37.06 18.00
CA GLN A 96 -2.50 -37.57 17.20
C GLN A 96 -2.54 -37.17 15.72
N ILE A 97 -3.50 -36.38 15.27
CA ILE A 97 -3.57 -35.84 13.90
C ILE A 97 -3.70 -34.31 13.95
N LEU A 98 -2.81 -33.60 14.64
CA LEU A 98 -2.71 -32.14 14.56
C LEU A 98 -1.26 -31.71 14.70
N ASN A 99 -0.45 -31.96 13.67
CA ASN A 99 0.93 -31.47 13.60
C ASN A 99 1.33 -30.90 12.24
N HIS A 100 0.39 -30.39 11.42
CA HIS A 100 0.79 -29.67 10.20
C HIS A 100 -0.02 -28.43 9.80
N ASP A 101 -1.09 -28.08 10.51
CA ASP A 101 -1.80 -26.82 10.23
C ASP A 101 -1.29 -25.74 11.19
N LYS A 102 -0.49 -24.84 10.61
CA LYS A 102 0.07 -23.65 11.27
C LYS A 102 -1.06 -22.81 11.85
N ILE A 103 -1.37 -23.07 13.12
CA ILE A 103 -2.13 -22.14 13.96
C ILE A 103 -1.38 -20.81 13.89
N PHE A 104 -1.99 -19.81 13.26
CA PHE A 104 -1.51 -18.43 13.22
C PHE A 104 -1.60 -17.89 14.66
N PHE A 105 -0.62 -18.23 15.50
CA PHE A 105 -0.44 -17.57 16.79
C PHE A 105 -0.08 -16.11 16.51
N PHE A 106 -1.10 -15.24 16.59
CA PHE A 106 -0.91 -13.79 16.56
C PHE A 106 -0.17 -13.38 17.82
N GLN A 107 1.16 -13.33 17.76
CA GLN A 107 1.92 -12.67 18.82
C GLN A 107 1.69 -11.15 18.71
N PRO A 108 1.21 -10.49 19.78
CA PRO A 108 0.89 -9.06 19.75
C PRO A 108 2.14 -8.19 19.54
N TYR A 109 3.32 -8.70 19.91
CA TYR A 109 4.59 -8.01 19.79
C TYR A 109 5.51 -8.74 18.80
N SER A 110 5.98 -8.00 17.78
CA SER A 110 6.86 -8.54 16.73
C SER A 110 8.22 -7.85 16.65
N ARG A 111 8.37 -6.68 17.29
CA ARG A 111 9.59 -5.86 17.23
C ARG A 111 10.02 -5.52 18.64
N PHE A 112 11.07 -6.20 19.10
CA PHE A 112 11.60 -6.03 20.44
C PHE A 112 12.87 -5.19 20.42
N VAL A 113 13.15 -4.49 21.52
CA VAL A 113 14.45 -3.85 21.70
C VAL A 113 15.48 -4.95 21.92
N GLU A 114 16.44 -5.05 21.02
CA GLU A 114 17.53 -6.01 21.10
C GLU A 114 18.81 -5.38 20.54
N ILE A 115 19.93 -5.93 20.96
CA ILE A 115 21.26 -5.53 20.50
C ILE A 115 21.36 -5.83 18.99
N GLY A 116 21.76 -4.83 18.22
CA GLY A 116 21.88 -4.90 16.77
C GLY A 116 20.61 -4.62 15.99
N ARG A 117 19.47 -4.35 16.64
CA ARG A 117 18.25 -3.96 15.91
C ARG A 117 18.41 -2.60 15.26
N VAL A 118 17.95 -2.51 14.02
CA VAL A 118 17.92 -1.26 13.26
C VAL A 118 16.68 -0.47 13.64
N ALA A 119 16.87 0.82 13.90
CA ALA A 119 15.81 1.76 14.21
C ALA A 119 15.89 2.98 13.29
N TYR A 120 14.74 3.62 13.12
CA TYR A 120 14.59 4.88 12.39
C TYR A 120 14.39 6.01 13.39
N ILE A 121 15.11 7.12 13.22
CA ILE A 121 14.99 8.29 14.10
C ILE A 121 13.78 9.14 13.68
N ALA A 122 12.78 9.22 14.55
CA ALA A 122 11.55 9.96 14.31
C ALA A 122 11.67 11.46 14.65
N HIS A 123 12.42 11.79 15.71
CA HIS A 123 12.55 13.12 16.27
C HIS A 123 14.00 13.47 16.61
N GLY A 124 14.32 14.77 16.65
CA GLY A 124 15.65 15.29 16.99
C GLY A 124 16.46 15.76 15.78
N ALA A 125 17.71 16.15 16.02
CA ALA A 125 18.60 16.71 15.00
C ALA A 125 18.91 15.73 13.86
N ASP A 126 18.93 14.42 14.15
CA ASP A 126 19.23 13.35 13.19
C ASP A 126 17.97 12.67 12.62
N LYS A 127 16.84 13.38 12.59
CA LYS A 127 15.58 12.86 12.06
C LYS A 127 15.74 12.35 10.64
N GLY A 128 15.14 11.20 10.35
CA GLY A 128 15.15 10.61 9.01
C GLY A 128 16.30 9.64 8.75
N LYS A 129 17.22 9.49 9.70
CA LYS A 129 18.38 8.61 9.57
C LYS A 129 18.10 7.24 10.20
N LEU A 130 18.84 6.24 9.72
CA LEU A 130 18.83 4.89 10.28
C LEU A 130 20.01 4.70 11.23
N ILE A 131 19.77 3.86 12.22
CA ILE A 131 20.71 3.59 13.30
C ILE A 131 20.60 2.13 13.75
N ALA A 132 21.64 1.61 14.40
CA ALA A 132 21.61 0.35 15.13
C ALA A 132 21.66 0.61 16.64
N ILE A 133 20.86 -0.13 17.40
CA ILE A 133 20.96 -0.19 18.86
C ILE A 133 22.19 -1.04 19.18
N VAL A 134 23.17 -0.48 19.89
CA VAL A 134 24.40 -1.19 20.27
C VAL A 134 24.31 -1.71 21.68
N ASP A 135 23.68 -0.93 22.56
CA ASP A 135 23.54 -1.26 23.98
C ASP A 135 22.26 -0.62 24.56
N VAL A 136 21.76 -1.19 25.65
CA VAL A 136 20.64 -0.65 26.43
C VAL A 136 21.21 -0.09 27.72
N ILE A 137 21.15 1.23 27.87
CA ILE A 137 21.71 1.91 29.05
C ILE A 137 20.71 1.78 30.20
N ASP A 138 19.48 2.23 29.94
CA ASP A 138 18.38 2.23 30.92
C ASP A 138 17.09 1.79 30.21
N GLN A 139 15.99 1.65 30.96
CA GLN A 139 14.67 1.34 30.39
C GLN A 139 14.22 2.33 29.30
N ASN A 140 14.66 3.59 29.39
CA ASN A 140 14.25 4.64 28.46
C ASN A 140 15.32 4.98 27.42
N ARG A 141 16.57 4.53 27.57
CA ARG A 141 17.69 4.99 26.73
C ARG A 141 18.51 3.83 26.20
N ALA A 142 18.92 3.95 24.95
CA ALA A 142 19.87 3.07 24.31
C ALA A 142 21.12 3.83 23.86
N LEU A 143 22.24 3.13 23.85
CA LEU A 143 23.41 3.53 23.11
C LEU A 143 23.21 3.16 21.65
N VAL A 144 23.35 4.15 20.78
CA VAL A 144 23.03 4.03 19.37
C VAL A 144 24.24 4.38 18.53
N ASP A 145 24.37 3.70 17.39
CA ASP A 145 25.42 3.98 16.41
C ASP A 145 24.87 3.89 14.97
N GLY A 146 25.27 4.81 14.09
CA GLY A 146 24.79 4.90 12.71
C GLY A 146 25.89 5.24 11.72
N PRO A 147 26.94 4.40 11.58
CA PRO A 147 28.14 4.74 10.79
C PRO A 147 27.86 4.99 9.31
N CYS A 148 26.89 4.28 8.72
CA CYS A 148 26.51 4.45 7.31
C CYS A 148 25.57 5.64 7.07
N SER A 149 24.86 6.11 8.11
CA SER A 149 23.92 7.25 8.03
C SER A 149 24.54 8.57 8.50
N GLY A 150 25.81 8.55 8.91
CA GLY A 150 26.50 9.73 9.44
C GLY A 150 26.00 10.17 10.82
N VAL A 151 25.47 9.24 11.62
CA VAL A 151 25.13 9.48 13.02
C VAL A 151 26.24 8.91 13.88
N GLY A 152 26.94 9.76 14.61
CA GLY A 152 27.96 9.34 15.57
C GLY A 152 27.36 8.55 16.74
N ARG A 153 28.21 7.80 17.44
CA ARG A 153 27.80 7.04 18.62
C ARG A 153 27.33 7.99 19.74
N LYS A 154 26.10 7.81 20.21
CA LYS A 154 25.48 8.64 21.25
C LYS A 154 24.36 7.92 21.97
N ASP A 155 23.93 8.43 23.11
CA ASP A 155 22.72 7.97 23.79
C ASP A 155 21.46 8.57 23.13
N MET A 156 20.40 7.76 23.05
CA MET A 156 19.09 8.21 22.59
C MET A 156 17.96 7.53 23.34
N ASN A 157 16.86 8.27 23.53
CA ASN A 157 15.66 7.76 24.15
C ASN A 157 14.87 6.87 23.18
N PHE A 158 14.36 5.72 23.64
CA PHE A 158 13.54 4.82 22.82
C PHE A 158 12.30 5.48 22.23
N LYS A 159 11.73 6.48 22.92
CA LYS A 159 10.57 7.24 22.41
C LYS A 159 10.86 8.01 21.11
N ALA A 160 12.11 8.36 20.87
CA ALA A 160 12.52 9.04 19.63
C ALA A 160 12.75 8.06 18.47
N LEU A 161 12.73 6.75 18.74
CA LEU A 161 13.07 5.69 17.81
C LEU A 161 11.82 4.93 17.36
N HIS A 162 11.81 4.55 16.10
CA HIS A 162 10.87 3.57 15.57
C HIS A 162 11.64 2.32 15.16
N LEU A 163 11.34 1.20 15.81
CA LEU A 163 12.00 -0.07 15.54
C LEU A 163 11.60 -0.59 14.16
N THR A 164 12.60 -0.99 13.39
CA THR A 164 12.39 -1.64 12.08
C THR A 164 12.45 -3.16 12.25
N PRO A 165 11.96 -3.94 11.27
CA PRO A 165 12.08 -5.40 11.33
C PRO A 165 13.51 -5.91 11.10
N TYR A 166 14.45 -5.05 10.74
CA TYR A 166 15.82 -5.45 10.41
C TYR A 166 16.68 -5.55 11.67
N THR A 167 17.45 -6.62 11.76
CA THR A 167 18.40 -6.88 12.85
C THR A 167 19.75 -7.25 12.26
N ILE A 168 20.82 -6.75 12.87
CA ILE A 168 22.21 -7.03 12.54
C ILE A 168 22.78 -7.84 13.69
N LYS A 169 23.53 -8.92 13.39
CA LYS A 169 24.20 -9.71 14.42
C LYS A 169 25.47 -8.98 14.86
N ILE A 170 25.45 -8.43 16.07
CA ILE A 170 26.61 -7.81 16.72
C ILE A 170 26.67 -8.23 18.20
N ASN A 171 27.87 -8.21 18.77
CA ASN A 171 28.04 -8.39 20.20
C ASN A 171 27.64 -7.10 20.95
N HIS A 172 27.26 -7.27 22.22
CA HIS A 172 27.03 -6.17 23.15
C HIS A 172 28.21 -5.18 23.15
N SER A 173 27.93 -3.88 23.07
CA SER A 173 28.96 -2.82 23.08
C SER A 173 30.04 -2.94 21.99
N ALA A 174 29.71 -3.53 20.84
CA ALA A 174 30.62 -3.59 19.69
C ALA A 174 31.14 -2.20 19.28
N ARG A 175 32.37 -2.10 18.77
CA ARG A 175 32.96 -0.85 18.25
C ARG A 175 32.33 -0.45 16.90
N THR A 176 32.36 0.84 16.57
CA THR A 176 31.74 1.39 15.35
C THR A 176 32.22 0.71 14.06
N GLY A 177 33.50 0.33 14.00
CA GLY A 177 34.05 -0.41 12.85
C GLY A 177 33.39 -1.78 12.65
N THR A 178 33.09 -2.50 13.73
CA THR A 178 32.38 -3.79 13.68
C THR A 178 30.92 -3.59 13.27
N VAL A 179 30.26 -2.55 13.82
CA VAL A 179 28.89 -2.20 13.44
C VAL A 179 28.80 -1.88 11.95
N LYS A 180 29.76 -1.13 11.40
CA LYS A 180 29.82 -0.81 9.97
C LYS A 180 29.95 -2.06 9.10
N LYS A 181 30.89 -2.95 9.43
CA LYS A 181 31.08 -4.22 8.70
C LYS A 181 29.82 -5.08 8.73
N ALA A 182 29.16 -5.18 9.89
CA ALA A 182 27.95 -5.97 10.05
C ALA A 182 26.75 -5.34 9.31
N TRP A 183 26.67 -4.00 9.27
CA TRP A 183 25.65 -3.27 8.52
C TRP A 183 25.75 -3.49 7.01
N GLU A 184 26.98 -3.46 6.49
CA GLU A 184 27.28 -3.74 5.09
C GLU A 184 27.01 -5.21 4.74
N ALA A 185 27.44 -6.14 5.60
CA ALA A 185 27.20 -7.58 5.42
C ALA A 185 25.69 -7.93 5.41
N ALA A 186 24.89 -7.23 6.21
CA ALA A 186 23.44 -7.41 6.24
C ALA A 186 22.69 -6.66 5.12
N GLU A 187 23.38 -5.85 4.32
CA GLU A 187 22.84 -5.02 3.23
C GLU A 187 21.61 -4.20 3.63
N VAL A 188 21.63 -3.62 4.83
CA VAL A 188 20.45 -2.96 5.43
C VAL A 188 19.94 -1.81 4.56
N ASN A 189 20.84 -1.05 3.90
CA ASN A 189 20.45 0.07 3.05
C ASN A 189 19.59 -0.40 1.86
N LYS A 190 20.00 -1.48 1.17
CA LYS A 190 19.24 -2.04 0.05
C LYS A 190 17.86 -2.52 0.51
N LYS A 191 17.82 -3.23 1.64
CA LYS A 191 16.56 -3.72 2.24
C LYS A 191 15.64 -2.56 2.63
N TRP A 192 16.20 -1.49 3.19
CA TRP A 192 15.45 -0.29 3.55
C TRP A 192 14.85 0.39 2.32
N GLU A 193 15.63 0.63 1.27
CA GLU A 193 15.16 1.28 0.04
C GLU A 193 14.02 0.50 -0.65
N GLN A 194 14.10 -0.83 -0.60
CA GLN A 194 13.04 -1.70 -1.13
C GLN A 194 11.76 -1.67 -0.28
N SER A 195 11.86 -1.32 1.00
CA SER A 195 10.75 -1.33 1.94
C SER A 195 9.62 -0.38 1.52
N THR A 196 8.39 -0.76 1.84
CA THR A 196 7.22 0.09 1.60
C THR A 196 7.28 1.38 2.39
N TRP A 197 7.92 1.35 3.57
CA TRP A 197 8.09 2.52 4.41
C TRP A 197 9.01 3.56 3.79
N ALA A 198 10.20 3.16 3.31
CA ALA A 198 11.11 4.08 2.62
C ALA A 198 10.44 4.68 1.36
N LYS A 199 9.72 3.86 0.58
CA LYS A 199 8.95 4.34 -0.59
C LYS A 199 7.88 5.36 -0.20
N LYS A 200 7.18 5.16 0.92
CA LYS A 200 6.21 6.13 1.46
C LYS A 200 6.88 7.43 1.88
N LEU A 201 8.03 7.37 2.56
CA LEU A 201 8.81 8.55 2.94
C LEU A 201 9.29 9.34 1.71
N ALA A 202 9.85 8.65 0.72
CA ALA A 202 10.28 9.26 -0.54
C ALA A 202 9.11 9.90 -1.30
N THR A 203 7.94 9.25 -1.30
CA THR A 203 6.71 9.81 -1.90
C THR A 203 6.22 11.04 -1.15
N ALA A 204 6.28 11.03 0.18
CA ALA A 204 5.90 12.17 1.01
C ALA A 204 6.84 13.37 0.77
N LYS A 205 8.16 13.13 0.72
CA LYS A 205 9.16 14.14 0.40
C LYS A 205 8.95 14.71 -1.01
N ARG A 206 8.72 13.85 -2.01
CA ARG A 206 8.42 14.31 -3.37
C ARG A 206 7.16 15.18 -3.39
N ARG A 207 6.12 14.83 -2.64
CA ARG A 207 4.87 15.60 -2.58
C ARG A 207 5.06 17.00 -2.00
N THR A 208 5.97 17.18 -1.04
CA THR A 208 6.28 18.51 -0.49
C THR A 208 7.10 19.35 -1.46
N GLU A 209 7.89 18.72 -2.33
CA GLU A 209 8.76 19.38 -3.32
C GLU A 209 8.03 19.68 -4.65
N LEU A 210 6.79 19.22 -4.85
CA LEU A 210 6.08 19.40 -6.12
C LEU A 210 5.83 20.88 -6.45
N THR A 211 6.16 21.23 -7.67
CA THR A 211 5.80 22.52 -8.25
C THR A 211 4.30 22.59 -8.55
N ASP A 212 3.74 23.79 -8.63
CA ASP A 212 2.30 23.98 -8.86
C ASP A 212 1.79 23.26 -10.13
N PHE A 213 2.58 23.34 -11.20
CA PHE A 213 2.27 22.65 -12.45
C PHE A 213 2.25 21.11 -12.31
N GLU A 214 3.15 20.54 -11.50
CA GLU A 214 3.16 19.10 -11.24
C GLU A 214 1.98 18.66 -10.37
N ARG A 215 1.54 19.51 -9.43
CA ARG A 215 0.30 19.27 -8.67
C ARG A 215 -0.92 19.22 -9.59
N PHE A 216 -1.00 20.12 -10.58
CA PHE A 216 -2.05 20.08 -11.61
C PHE A 216 -2.01 18.78 -12.43
N LYS A 217 -0.82 18.32 -12.87
CA LYS A 217 -0.67 17.03 -13.56
C LYS A 217 -1.14 15.85 -12.70
N LEU A 218 -0.74 15.83 -11.43
CA LEU A 218 -1.12 14.79 -10.48
C LEU A 218 -2.63 14.77 -10.23
N MET A 219 -3.28 15.93 -10.13
CA MET A 219 -4.74 16.05 -10.03
C MET A 219 -5.43 15.45 -11.27
N LYS A 220 -4.97 15.78 -12.48
CA LYS A 220 -5.54 15.23 -13.71
C LYS A 220 -5.33 13.72 -13.86
N ALA A 221 -4.16 13.22 -13.47
CA ALA A 221 -3.89 11.78 -13.43
C ALA A 221 -4.84 11.05 -12.47
N LYS A 222 -5.07 11.59 -11.26
CA LYS A 222 -6.04 11.04 -10.30
C LYS A 222 -7.47 11.04 -10.85
N GLN A 223 -7.86 12.12 -11.51
CA GLN A 223 -9.19 12.25 -12.12
C GLN A 223 -9.41 11.14 -13.18
N ALA A 224 -8.42 10.89 -14.05
CA ALA A 224 -8.50 9.83 -15.06
C ALA A 224 -8.62 8.42 -14.46
N VAL A 225 -7.84 8.12 -13.41
CA VAL A 225 -7.90 6.82 -12.73
C VAL A 225 -9.26 6.60 -12.07
N SER A 226 -9.81 7.64 -11.43
CA SER A 226 -11.14 7.58 -10.80
C SER A 226 -12.25 7.27 -11.82
N TYR A 227 -12.25 7.95 -12.97
CA TYR A 227 -13.22 7.68 -14.03
C TYR A 227 -13.10 6.26 -14.60
N CYS A 228 -11.88 5.77 -14.83
CA CYS A 228 -11.68 4.42 -15.36
C CYS A 228 -12.18 3.34 -14.40
N PHE A 229 -11.95 3.51 -13.09
CA PHE A 229 -12.49 2.62 -12.07
C PHE A 229 -14.02 2.61 -12.04
N PHE A 230 -14.64 3.78 -12.14
CA PHE A 230 -16.10 3.90 -12.17
C PHE A 230 -16.71 3.20 -13.40
N ILE A 231 -16.10 3.37 -14.58
CA ILE A 231 -16.56 2.72 -15.81
C ILE A 231 -16.41 1.20 -15.71
N LEU A 232 -15.30 0.70 -15.17
CA LEU A 232 -15.10 -0.75 -14.98
C LEU A 232 -16.14 -1.35 -14.05
N LEU A 233 -16.42 -0.69 -12.93
CA LEU A 233 -17.44 -1.13 -11.98
C LEU A 233 -18.84 -1.16 -12.63
N MET A 234 -19.18 -0.15 -13.44
CA MET A 234 -20.46 -0.12 -14.16
C MET A 234 -20.60 -1.24 -15.21
N LEU A 235 -19.51 -1.59 -15.91
CA LEU A 235 -19.51 -2.67 -16.89
C LEU A 235 -19.61 -4.05 -16.21
N GLU A 236 -18.98 -4.23 -15.06
CA GLU A 236 -18.99 -5.48 -14.29
C GLU A 236 -20.37 -5.74 -13.64
N PHE A 237 -21.07 -4.68 -13.23
CA PHE A 237 -22.47 -4.76 -12.79
C PHE A 237 -23.44 -5.08 -13.94
N SER A 238 -23.18 -4.58 -15.16
CA SER A 238 -24.02 -4.84 -16.33
C SER A 238 -23.86 -6.25 -16.93
N HIS A 239 -22.85 -7.02 -16.51
CA HIS A 239 -22.68 -8.43 -16.93
C HIS A 239 -23.30 -9.43 -15.96
N ASN A 240 -23.61 -9.00 -14.72
CA ASN A 240 -24.21 -9.85 -13.68
C ASN A 240 -25.74 -9.68 -13.54
N TYR A 241 -26.34 -8.81 -14.35
CA TYR A 241 -27.78 -8.64 -14.55
C TYR A 241 -28.13 -8.93 -16.01
#